data_AF-A0A495ZUB2-F1
#
_entry.id   AF-A0A495ZUB2-F1
#
_cell.length_a   1.000
_cell.length_b   1.000
_cell.length_c   1.000
_cell.angle_alpha   90.00
_cell.angle_beta   90.00
_cell.angle_gamma   90.00
#
_symmetry.space_group_name_H-M   'P 1'
#
loop_
_entity.id
_entity.type
_entity.pdbx_description
1 polymer ?
#
loop_
_entity_poly.entity_id
_entity_poly.type
_entity_poly.pdbx_seq_one_letter_code
_entity_poly.pdbx_strand_id
1 'polypeptide(L)'
;MKFRSPLRLVVTFRWVLPTLLVGVLVFNSCTALKEAQERREKRLLEKRNASSLMLESSDVEPDITPDALFGESDHYTLKFAEDLPGMPAFDEVHEREEFIDSALRYMESLYEAMREHFGFHPEHKIHVTLHDTYRGSRLGAFTTTQYRFGIQNGRYVKSITGIQMDFPMQMYEKHGVRVHELTHAFTNIYYIPVWFSEGIAVLMSEYAQGGSHRKFDSLKADVRIDLNGENELENWTGHTENSPLTQWRYRYAYTLVAELWERYGNDFYIKVFELMEADGLHQQLESLMPTSILVYYFSQVAGEDLVPFFRKLHFIKVRRLTKADIVEYIETLNAQIQRRRE
;
A
#
# COMPACT_ATOMS: atom_id res chain seq x y z
N MET A 1 12.49 55.13 -64.16
CA MET A 1 11.14 55.05 -63.55
C MET A 1 11.04 53.73 -62.79
N LYS A 2 10.58 53.78 -61.54
CA LYS A 2 10.50 52.67 -60.57
C LYS A 2 9.43 51.63 -60.94
N PHE A 3 9.61 50.37 -60.52
CA PHE A 3 8.77 49.58 -59.58
C PHE A 3 9.06 48.07 -59.78
N ARG A 4 9.82 47.46 -58.87
CA ARG A 4 9.41 46.62 -57.71
C ARG A 4 9.27 45.12 -58.04
N SER A 5 10.20 44.36 -57.47
CA SER A 5 10.15 42.93 -57.15
C SER A 5 9.01 42.57 -56.18
N PRO A 6 8.53 41.31 -56.19
CA PRO A 6 8.02 40.67 -54.99
C PRO A 6 8.93 39.52 -54.52
N LEU A 7 9.16 39.52 -53.20
CA LEU A 7 9.86 38.54 -52.40
C LEU A 7 9.01 37.28 -52.15
N ARG A 8 9.69 36.13 -52.09
CA ARG A 8 9.61 35.02 -51.12
C ARG A 8 8.25 34.69 -50.47
N LEU A 9 7.79 33.44 -50.65
CA LEU A 9 7.21 32.63 -49.56
C LEU A 9 7.06 31.14 -49.97
N VAL A 10 8.14 30.36 -49.96
CA VAL A 10 8.06 28.90 -50.18
C VAL A 10 9.05 28.14 -49.29
N VAL A 11 9.08 28.38 -47.98
CA VAL A 11 9.74 27.44 -47.04
C VAL A 11 9.13 27.60 -45.64
N THR A 12 7.97 27.00 -45.35
CA THR A 12 7.53 26.76 -43.95
C THR A 12 6.49 25.66 -43.77
N PHE A 13 5.94 25.05 -44.82
CA PHE A 13 4.80 24.11 -44.64
C PHE A 13 5.17 22.66 -44.32
N ARG A 14 6.45 22.27 -44.43
CA ARG A 14 6.86 20.85 -44.36
C ARG A 14 7.12 20.31 -42.95
N TRP A 15 7.19 21.19 -41.95
CA TRP A 15 7.45 20.83 -40.54
C TRP A 15 6.32 21.17 -39.57
N VAL A 16 5.32 21.96 -40.01
CA VAL A 16 4.17 22.36 -39.18
C VAL A 16 3.15 21.22 -39.05
N LEU A 17 2.92 20.45 -40.13
CA LEU A 17 1.95 19.35 -40.11
C LEU A 17 2.34 18.18 -39.17
N PRO A 18 3.60 17.71 -39.14
CA PRO A 18 4.03 16.64 -38.22
C PRO A 18 4.04 17.10 -36.75
N THR A 19 4.41 18.35 -36.46
CA THR A 19 4.40 18.89 -35.10
C THR A 19 2.98 19.11 -34.57
N LEU A 20 2.02 19.48 -35.42
CA LEU A 20 0.61 19.58 -35.04
C LEU A 20 -0.01 18.21 -34.76
N LEU A 21 0.33 17.19 -35.54
CA LEU A 21 -0.15 15.80 -35.35
C LEU A 21 0.40 15.15 -34.09
N VAL A 22 1.67 15.38 -33.75
CA VAL A 22 2.27 14.93 -32.48
C VAL A 22 1.68 15.71 -31.29
N GLY A 23 1.42 17.01 -31.44
CA GLY A 23 0.72 17.80 -30.44
C GLY A 23 -0.69 17.26 -30.15
N VAL A 24 -1.50 17.02 -31.19
CA VAL A 24 -2.86 16.50 -31.04
C VAL A 24 -2.87 15.10 -30.41
N LEU A 25 -1.90 14.24 -30.70
CA LEU A 25 -1.80 12.92 -30.07
C LEU A 25 -1.41 12.99 -28.58
N VAL A 26 -0.47 13.87 -28.21
CA VAL A 26 -0.03 14.05 -26.80
C VAL A 26 -1.10 14.76 -25.95
N PHE A 27 -1.83 15.74 -26.53
CA PHE A 27 -2.92 16.42 -25.82
C PHE A 27 -4.18 15.54 -25.68
N ASN A 28 -4.49 14.71 -26.67
CA ASN A 28 -5.59 13.74 -26.57
C ASN A 28 -5.28 12.58 -25.61
N SER A 29 -4.02 12.17 -25.47
CA SER A 29 -3.66 11.13 -24.48
C SER A 29 -3.78 11.64 -23.04
N CYS A 30 -3.41 12.90 -22.75
CA CYS A 30 -3.59 13.47 -21.41
C CYS A 30 -5.06 13.71 -21.06
N THR A 31 -5.89 14.09 -22.03
CA THR A 31 -7.33 14.28 -21.80
C THR A 31 -8.07 12.94 -21.70
N ALA A 32 -7.73 11.94 -22.51
CA ALA A 32 -8.28 10.60 -22.39
C ALA A 32 -7.89 9.91 -21.07
N LEU A 33 -6.66 10.11 -20.60
CA LEU A 33 -6.21 9.62 -19.30
C LEU A 33 -6.98 10.30 -18.17
N LYS A 34 -7.14 11.62 -18.24
CA LYS A 34 -7.89 12.41 -17.25
C LYS A 34 -9.38 12.04 -17.23
N GLU A 35 -10.01 11.85 -18.38
CA GLU A 35 -11.39 11.37 -18.47
C GLU A 35 -11.55 9.93 -17.95
N ALA A 36 -10.56 9.05 -18.19
CA ALA A 36 -10.56 7.71 -17.63
C ALA A 36 -10.41 7.73 -16.10
N GLN A 37 -9.57 8.64 -15.58
CA GLN A 37 -9.42 8.89 -14.14
C GLN A 37 -10.72 9.40 -13.53
N GLU A 38 -11.34 10.43 -14.12
CA GLU A 38 -12.61 10.99 -13.65
C GLU A 38 -13.77 9.97 -13.71
N ARG A 39 -13.79 9.08 -14.72
CA ARG A 39 -14.79 7.99 -14.79
C ARG A 39 -14.55 6.90 -13.75
N ARG A 40 -13.30 6.53 -13.47
CA ARG A 40 -12.96 5.58 -12.41
C ARG A 40 -13.31 6.18 -11.05
N GLU A 41 -12.97 7.45 -10.82
CA GLU A 41 -13.32 8.23 -9.64
C GLU A 41 -14.83 8.29 -9.43
N LYS A 42 -15.59 8.64 -10.48
CA LYS A 42 -17.05 8.68 -10.45
C LYS A 42 -17.65 7.30 -10.13
N ARG A 43 -17.13 6.20 -10.69
CA ARG A 43 -17.57 4.84 -10.33
C ARG A 43 -17.26 4.49 -8.88
N LEU A 44 -16.08 4.86 -8.38
CA LEU A 44 -15.68 4.63 -6.98
C LEU A 44 -16.53 5.47 -6.01
N LEU A 45 -16.87 6.71 -6.37
CA LEU A 45 -17.76 7.60 -5.62
C LEU A 45 -19.24 7.21 -5.73
N GLU A 46 -19.70 6.68 -6.86
CA GLU A 46 -21.06 6.17 -7.03
C GLU A 46 -21.26 4.86 -6.25
N LYS A 47 -20.25 3.97 -6.21
CA LYS A 47 -20.21 2.84 -5.27
C LYS A 47 -20.20 3.30 -3.79
N ARG A 48 -19.78 4.53 -3.51
CA ARG A 48 -19.69 5.12 -2.15
C ARG A 48 -21.03 5.62 -1.60
N ASN A 49 -22.08 5.69 -2.41
CA ASN A 49 -23.25 6.53 -2.11
C ASN A 49 -24.58 5.74 -2.09
N ALA A 50 -24.75 4.87 -1.07
CA ALA A 50 -26.03 4.64 -0.41
C ALA A 50 -25.87 3.69 0.80
N SER A 51 -25.70 4.25 2.00
CA SER A 51 -26.08 3.64 3.30
C SER A 51 -25.40 2.37 3.82
N SER A 52 -24.44 1.73 3.15
CA SER A 52 -23.71 0.60 3.74
C SER A 52 -22.18 0.81 3.77
N LEU A 53 -21.68 1.10 4.97
CA LEU A 53 -20.32 0.76 5.40
C LEU A 53 -20.14 -0.76 5.64
N MET A 54 -20.98 -1.53 4.96
CA MET A 54 -20.88 -2.97 4.76
C MET A 54 -20.79 -3.09 3.24
N LEU A 55 -19.67 -3.53 2.69
CA LEU A 55 -19.67 -3.97 1.31
C LEU A 55 -20.77 -5.02 1.15
N GLU A 56 -21.44 -5.06 -0.01
CA GLU A 56 -22.37 -6.15 -0.30
C GLU A 56 -21.65 -7.47 -0.03
N SER A 57 -22.31 -8.37 0.69
CA SER A 57 -21.77 -9.68 1.03
C SER A 57 -21.40 -10.41 -0.25
N SER A 58 -20.21 -10.99 -0.31
CA SER A 58 -19.81 -11.79 -1.47
C SER A 58 -20.74 -13.00 -1.62
N ASP A 59 -21.04 -13.37 -2.87
CA ASP A 59 -21.81 -14.57 -3.20
C ASP A 59 -20.99 -15.86 -2.98
N VAL A 60 -19.71 -15.76 -2.62
CA VAL A 60 -18.85 -16.91 -2.30
C VAL A 60 -19.48 -17.75 -1.18
N GLU A 61 -19.57 -19.06 -1.40
CA GLU A 61 -20.00 -20.03 -0.38
C GLU A 61 -18.76 -20.56 0.35
N PRO A 62 -18.53 -20.19 1.62
CA PRO A 62 -17.38 -20.68 2.36
C PRO A 62 -17.52 -22.16 2.70
N ASP A 63 -16.41 -22.90 2.67
CA ASP A 63 -16.34 -24.27 3.18
C ASP A 63 -16.05 -24.21 4.70
N ILE A 64 -16.98 -24.68 5.52
CA ILE A 64 -16.92 -24.59 6.99
C ILE A 64 -16.83 -25.99 7.58
N THR A 65 -15.91 -26.21 8.52
CA THR A 65 -15.76 -27.51 9.17
C THR A 65 -16.98 -27.85 10.04
N PRO A 66 -17.30 -29.14 10.25
CA PRO A 66 -18.49 -29.54 11.03
C PRO A 66 -18.54 -29.02 12.48
N ASP A 67 -17.40 -28.68 13.07
CA ASP A 67 -17.29 -28.09 14.42
C ASP A 67 -17.35 -26.55 14.43
N ALA A 68 -17.36 -25.95 13.24
CA ALA A 68 -17.29 -24.52 12.99
C ALA A 68 -16.12 -23.83 13.71
N LEU A 69 -14.96 -24.50 13.81
CA LEU A 69 -13.72 -23.89 14.31
C LEU A 69 -12.83 -23.35 13.18
N PHE A 70 -13.14 -23.72 11.95
CA PHE A 70 -12.40 -23.32 10.76
C PHE A 70 -13.36 -23.12 9.58
N GLY A 71 -13.05 -22.13 8.74
CA GLY A 71 -13.67 -21.97 7.43
C GLY A 71 -12.69 -21.46 6.38
N GLU A 72 -13.03 -21.68 5.12
CA GLU A 72 -12.21 -21.33 3.98
C GLU A 72 -13.05 -20.71 2.85
N SER A 73 -12.50 -19.68 2.21
CA SER A 73 -13.03 -19.04 1.01
C SER A 73 -11.91 -18.92 -0.04
N ASP A 74 -12.15 -18.24 -1.15
CA ASP A 74 -11.17 -18.13 -2.25
C ASP A 74 -9.82 -17.55 -1.80
N HIS A 75 -9.84 -16.44 -1.04
CA HIS A 75 -8.65 -15.69 -0.65
C HIS A 75 -8.33 -15.77 0.84
N TYR A 76 -9.19 -16.38 1.66
CA TYR A 76 -8.99 -16.48 3.10
C TYR A 76 -9.16 -17.88 3.67
N THR A 77 -8.48 -18.11 4.80
CA THR A 77 -8.94 -19.07 5.80
C THR A 77 -9.26 -18.30 7.08
N LEU A 78 -10.26 -18.71 7.83
CA LEU A 78 -10.59 -18.15 9.14
C LEU A 78 -10.59 -19.27 10.17
N LYS A 79 -9.85 -19.09 11.27
CA LYS A 79 -9.73 -20.05 12.36
C LYS A 79 -10.04 -19.40 13.71
N PHE A 80 -10.74 -20.13 14.57
CA PHE A 80 -10.89 -19.82 15.99
C PHE A 80 -9.66 -20.36 16.75
N ALA A 81 -8.95 -19.50 17.48
CA ALA A 81 -7.87 -19.93 18.36
C ALA A 81 -8.44 -20.71 19.56
N GLU A 82 -7.59 -21.50 20.23
CA GLU A 82 -8.00 -22.36 21.34
C GLU A 82 -8.51 -21.56 22.57
N ASP A 83 -8.21 -20.26 22.64
CA ASP A 83 -8.64 -19.37 23.72
C ASP A 83 -10.04 -18.75 23.50
N LEU A 84 -10.67 -18.99 22.34
CA LEU A 84 -11.99 -18.45 22.01
C LEU A 84 -13.17 -19.40 22.35
N PRO A 85 -13.08 -20.73 22.10
CA PRO A 85 -14.13 -21.66 22.50
C PRO A 85 -14.34 -21.66 24.02
N GLY A 86 -15.59 -21.52 24.47
CA GLY A 86 -15.93 -21.30 25.88
C GLY A 86 -16.36 -19.86 26.20
N MET A 87 -16.34 -18.96 25.21
CA MET A 87 -16.99 -17.66 25.29
C MET A 87 -18.48 -17.77 24.98
N PRO A 88 -19.38 -17.13 25.75
CA PRO A 88 -20.83 -17.25 25.57
C PRO A 88 -21.38 -16.92 24.18
N ALA A 89 -20.63 -16.19 23.35
CA ALA A 89 -21.04 -15.83 21.99
C ALA A 89 -20.62 -16.86 20.92
N PHE A 90 -19.82 -17.86 21.30
CA PHE A 90 -19.23 -18.86 20.42
C PHE A 90 -19.22 -20.26 21.06
N ASP A 91 -20.11 -20.51 22.01
CA ASP A 91 -20.21 -21.79 22.70
C ASP A 91 -20.92 -22.83 21.80
N GLU A 92 -21.92 -22.39 21.03
CA GLU A 92 -22.68 -23.26 20.14
C GLU A 92 -22.08 -23.33 18.73
N VAL A 93 -22.16 -24.50 18.09
CA VAL A 93 -21.63 -24.72 16.73
C VAL A 93 -22.27 -23.77 15.72
N HIS A 94 -23.59 -23.61 15.80
CA HIS A 94 -24.36 -22.77 14.88
C HIS A 94 -23.95 -21.29 14.94
N GLU A 95 -23.67 -20.76 16.13
CA GLU A 95 -23.23 -19.36 16.29
C GLU A 95 -21.88 -19.13 15.60
N ARG A 96 -20.97 -20.10 15.72
CA ARG A 96 -19.67 -20.05 15.03
C ARG A 96 -19.83 -20.19 13.52
N GLU A 97 -20.71 -21.07 13.06
CA GLU A 97 -20.98 -21.27 11.64
C GLU A 97 -21.53 -19.99 10.99
N GLU A 98 -22.56 -19.37 11.58
CA GLU A 98 -23.12 -18.09 11.12
C GLU A 98 -22.07 -16.98 11.11
N PHE A 99 -21.23 -16.94 12.15
CA PHE A 99 -20.15 -15.96 12.22
C PHE A 99 -19.12 -16.18 11.11
N ILE A 100 -18.65 -17.41 10.90
CA ILE A 100 -17.64 -17.74 9.88
C ILE A 100 -18.16 -17.41 8.48
N ASP A 101 -19.39 -17.81 8.15
CA ASP A 101 -19.99 -17.54 6.84
C ASP A 101 -20.02 -16.03 6.57
N SER A 102 -20.59 -15.26 7.51
CA SER A 102 -20.70 -13.80 7.41
C SER A 102 -19.33 -13.12 7.33
N ALA A 103 -18.38 -13.54 8.18
CA ALA A 103 -17.04 -12.99 8.24
C ALA A 103 -16.25 -13.23 6.95
N LEU A 104 -16.27 -14.44 6.40
CA LEU A 104 -15.54 -14.78 5.18
C LEU A 104 -16.11 -14.06 3.97
N ARG A 105 -17.44 -14.07 3.78
CA ARG A 105 -18.08 -13.34 2.68
C ARG A 105 -17.75 -11.85 2.70
N TYR A 106 -17.73 -11.27 3.89
CA TYR A 106 -17.38 -9.87 4.09
C TYR A 106 -15.90 -9.58 3.78
N MET A 107 -14.99 -10.44 4.25
CA MET A 107 -13.55 -10.31 3.98
C MET A 107 -13.22 -10.47 2.50
N GLU A 108 -13.96 -11.32 1.77
CA GLU A 108 -13.87 -11.45 0.31
C GLU A 108 -14.25 -10.13 -0.38
N SER A 109 -15.37 -9.52 0.01
CA SER A 109 -15.74 -8.21 -0.55
C SER A 109 -14.67 -7.15 -0.26
N LEU A 110 -14.09 -7.15 0.95
CA LEU A 110 -12.98 -6.26 1.30
C LEU A 110 -11.75 -6.53 0.45
N TYR A 111 -11.41 -7.79 0.19
CA TYR A 111 -10.28 -8.16 -0.67
C TYR A 111 -10.46 -7.60 -2.07
N GLU A 112 -11.63 -7.78 -2.67
CA GLU A 112 -11.96 -7.29 -4.00
C GLU A 112 -11.87 -5.76 -4.07
N ALA A 113 -12.38 -5.06 -3.06
CA ALA A 113 -12.26 -3.61 -2.96
C ALA A 113 -10.79 -3.15 -2.85
N MET A 114 -9.98 -3.85 -2.06
CA MET A 114 -8.55 -3.56 -1.90
C MET A 114 -7.78 -3.87 -3.19
N ARG A 115 -8.10 -4.96 -3.89
CA ARG A 115 -7.53 -5.27 -5.21
C ARG A 115 -7.86 -4.21 -6.24
N GLU A 116 -9.12 -3.77 -6.30
CA GLU A 116 -9.53 -2.67 -7.18
C GLU A 116 -8.78 -1.37 -6.84
N HIS A 117 -8.52 -1.13 -5.55
CA HIS A 117 -7.79 0.05 -5.10
C HIS A 117 -6.31 -0.02 -5.43
N PHE A 118 -5.63 -1.13 -5.13
CA PHE A 118 -4.19 -1.25 -5.30
C PHE A 118 -3.74 -1.66 -6.71
N GLY A 119 -4.62 -2.27 -7.50
CA GLY A 119 -4.30 -2.74 -8.86
C GLY A 119 -3.48 -4.04 -8.91
N PHE A 120 -3.20 -4.65 -7.77
CA PHE A 120 -2.55 -5.95 -7.65
C PHE A 120 -3.22 -6.78 -6.55
N HIS A 121 -2.86 -8.06 -6.43
CA HIS A 121 -3.35 -8.93 -5.37
C HIS A 121 -2.23 -9.81 -4.81
N PRO A 122 -2.25 -10.14 -3.51
CA PRO A 122 -1.35 -11.15 -2.96
C PRO A 122 -1.60 -12.52 -3.62
N GLU A 123 -0.52 -13.24 -3.95
CA GLU A 123 -0.63 -14.60 -4.51
C GLU A 123 -1.03 -15.63 -3.45
N HIS A 124 -0.70 -15.38 -2.18
CA HIS A 124 -0.96 -16.31 -1.09
C HIS A 124 -2.30 -16.03 -0.42
N LYS A 125 -2.99 -17.11 -0.03
CA LYS A 125 -4.17 -17.06 0.82
C LYS A 125 -3.83 -16.37 2.14
N ILE A 126 -4.76 -15.55 2.64
CA ILE A 126 -4.61 -14.79 3.87
C ILE A 126 -5.23 -15.60 5.01
N HIS A 127 -4.41 -16.00 5.97
CA HIS A 127 -4.85 -16.78 7.11
C HIS A 127 -5.27 -15.85 8.25
N VAL A 128 -6.54 -15.86 8.63
CA VAL A 128 -7.09 -15.07 9.74
C VAL A 128 -7.28 -15.98 10.95
N THR A 129 -6.71 -15.62 12.09
CA THR A 129 -6.96 -16.30 13.36
C THR A 129 -7.61 -15.32 14.33
N LEU A 130 -8.72 -15.75 14.93
CA LEU A 130 -9.49 -14.99 15.92
C LEU A 130 -9.17 -15.48 17.32
N HIS A 131 -8.82 -14.57 18.21
CA HIS A 131 -8.39 -14.81 19.58
C HIS A 131 -9.29 -14.05 20.56
N ASP A 132 -9.35 -14.49 21.83
CA ASP A 132 -9.86 -13.61 22.88
C ASP A 132 -8.77 -12.58 23.17
N THR A 133 -7.57 -13.08 23.41
CA THR A 133 -6.38 -12.27 23.66
C THR A 133 -5.23 -12.73 22.79
N TYR A 134 -4.59 -11.79 22.11
CA TYR A 134 -3.38 -12.08 21.34
C TYR A 134 -2.18 -11.33 21.95
N ARG A 135 -1.11 -12.06 22.26
CA ARG A 135 0.09 -11.52 22.93
C ARG A 135 -0.22 -10.71 24.20
N GLY A 136 -1.19 -11.18 24.98
CA GLY A 136 -1.61 -10.55 26.24
C GLY A 136 -2.45 -9.28 26.07
N SER A 137 -2.97 -9.00 24.87
CA SER A 137 -3.79 -7.83 24.60
C SER A 137 -5.08 -8.18 23.86
N ARG A 138 -6.17 -7.49 24.22
CA ARG A 138 -7.42 -7.47 23.43
C ARG A 138 -7.47 -6.34 22.41
N LEU A 139 -6.45 -5.47 22.40
CA LEU A 139 -6.47 -4.16 21.74
C LEU A 139 -5.48 -4.03 20.58
N GLY A 140 -4.79 -5.10 20.20
CA GLY A 140 -3.83 -5.10 19.10
C GLY A 140 -4.15 -6.22 18.11
N ALA A 141 -4.39 -5.85 16.85
CA ALA A 141 -4.41 -6.77 15.72
C ALA A 141 -3.06 -6.71 15.02
N PHE A 142 -2.68 -7.80 14.34
CA PHE A 142 -1.36 -7.88 13.70
C PHE A 142 -1.44 -8.64 12.38
N THR A 143 -0.77 -8.10 11.36
CA THR A 143 -0.54 -8.78 10.09
C THR A 143 0.93 -9.12 9.95
N THR A 144 1.22 -10.40 9.76
CA THR A 144 2.57 -10.94 9.58
C THR A 144 2.68 -11.57 8.20
N THR A 145 3.76 -11.22 7.49
CA THR A 145 4.09 -11.82 6.20
C THR A 145 5.31 -12.71 6.36
N GLN A 146 5.14 -13.99 6.07
CA GLN A 146 6.19 -15.00 6.15
C GLN A 146 6.93 -15.06 4.81
N TYR A 147 8.25 -15.14 4.86
CA TYR A 147 9.08 -15.18 3.67
C TYR A 147 10.19 -16.21 3.80
N ARG A 148 10.63 -16.69 2.64
CA ARG A 148 11.82 -17.50 2.47
C ARG A 148 12.79 -16.80 1.55
N PHE A 149 14.06 -16.94 1.84
CA PHE A 149 15.12 -16.50 0.95
C PHE A 149 15.62 -17.66 0.10
N GLY A 150 15.81 -17.39 -1.19
CA GLY A 150 16.33 -18.33 -2.17
C GLY A 150 17.30 -17.66 -3.13
N ILE A 151 18.04 -18.48 -3.88
CA ILE A 151 18.76 -18.02 -5.06
C ILE A 151 17.96 -18.45 -6.27
N GLN A 152 17.56 -17.48 -7.10
CA GLN A 152 16.89 -17.73 -8.36
C GLN A 152 17.68 -17.04 -9.47
N ASN A 153 18.08 -17.80 -10.50
CA ASN A 153 18.90 -17.31 -11.61
C ASN A 153 20.17 -16.55 -11.15
N GLY A 154 20.84 -17.06 -10.12
CA GLY A 154 22.06 -16.45 -9.56
C GLY A 154 21.83 -15.20 -8.71
N ARG A 155 20.57 -14.78 -8.50
CA ARG A 155 20.20 -13.62 -7.68
C ARG A 155 19.55 -14.04 -6.38
N TYR A 156 19.81 -13.30 -5.32
CA TYR A 156 19.08 -13.46 -4.07
C TYR A 156 17.65 -12.94 -4.27
N VAL A 157 16.68 -13.75 -3.92
CA VAL A 157 15.26 -13.41 -4.03
C VAL A 157 14.56 -13.78 -2.74
N LYS A 158 13.73 -12.87 -2.26
CA LYS A 158 12.82 -13.05 -1.15
C LYS A 158 11.45 -13.39 -1.72
N SER A 159 10.95 -14.57 -1.37
CA SER A 159 9.65 -15.06 -1.80
C SER A 159 8.72 -15.13 -0.60
N ILE A 160 7.48 -14.67 -0.78
CA ILE A 160 6.44 -14.83 0.23
C ILE A 160 6.09 -16.31 0.34
N THR A 161 5.72 -16.73 1.54
CA THR A 161 5.33 -18.13 1.83
C THR A 161 4.01 -18.23 2.58
N GLY A 162 3.53 -17.12 3.13
CA GLY A 162 2.24 -17.05 3.81
C GLY A 162 1.97 -15.65 4.35
N ILE A 163 0.69 -15.36 4.54
CA ILE A 163 0.21 -14.13 5.19
C ILE A 163 -0.70 -14.55 6.32
N GLN A 164 -0.41 -14.08 7.53
CA GLN A 164 -1.20 -14.35 8.73
C GLN A 164 -1.71 -13.03 9.29
N MET A 165 -2.99 -12.97 9.64
CA MET A 165 -3.61 -11.90 10.40
C MET A 165 -4.13 -12.49 11.71
N ASP A 166 -3.75 -11.88 12.82
CA ASP A 166 -4.16 -12.27 14.16
C ASP A 166 -5.02 -11.14 14.75
N PHE A 167 -6.27 -11.45 15.10
CA PHE A 167 -7.19 -10.49 15.69
C PHE A 167 -7.73 -10.99 17.02
N PRO A 168 -7.59 -10.20 18.10
CA PRO A 168 -8.56 -10.25 19.17
C PRO A 168 -9.96 -9.91 18.64
N MET A 169 -11.00 -10.62 19.08
CA MET A 169 -12.39 -10.42 18.61
C MET A 169 -12.85 -8.97 18.70
N GLN A 170 -12.52 -8.29 19.80
CA GLN A 170 -12.85 -6.87 20.00
C GLN A 170 -12.25 -5.94 18.93
N MET A 171 -11.12 -6.33 18.33
CA MET A 171 -10.52 -5.59 17.22
C MET A 171 -11.11 -6.02 15.88
N TYR A 172 -11.41 -7.30 15.68
CA TYR A 172 -12.01 -7.80 14.44
C TYR A 172 -13.34 -7.13 14.12
N GLU A 173 -14.18 -6.91 15.13
CA GLU A 173 -15.48 -6.23 14.97
C GLU A 173 -15.34 -4.78 14.49
N LYS A 174 -14.18 -4.14 14.72
CA LYS A 174 -13.92 -2.77 14.27
C LYS A 174 -13.55 -2.77 12.79
N HIS A 175 -14.49 -2.32 11.96
CA HIS A 175 -14.32 -2.24 10.50
C HIS A 175 -12.98 -1.61 10.07
N GLY A 176 -12.58 -0.49 10.68
CA GLY A 176 -11.34 0.20 10.29
C GLY A 176 -10.08 -0.60 10.60
N VAL A 177 -10.11 -1.46 11.61
CA VAL A 177 -8.99 -2.32 11.99
C VAL A 177 -8.84 -3.45 10.98
N ARG A 178 -9.94 -4.07 10.52
CA ARG A 178 -9.88 -5.08 9.44
C ARG A 178 -9.27 -4.51 8.16
N VAL A 179 -9.67 -3.31 7.76
CA VAL A 179 -9.11 -2.63 6.59
C VAL A 179 -7.64 -2.27 6.79
N HIS A 180 -7.27 -1.80 7.99
CA HIS A 180 -5.89 -1.47 8.33
C HIS A 180 -4.98 -2.69 8.17
N GLU A 181 -5.34 -3.81 8.80
CA GLU A 181 -4.58 -5.05 8.73
C GLU A 181 -4.58 -5.64 7.31
N LEU A 182 -5.71 -5.59 6.60
CA LEU A 182 -5.78 -6.08 5.23
C LEU A 182 -4.88 -5.25 4.30
N THR A 183 -4.71 -3.96 4.58
CA THR A 183 -3.75 -3.11 3.87
C THR A 183 -2.34 -3.66 4.03
N HIS A 184 -1.93 -4.02 5.25
CA HIS A 184 -0.63 -4.64 5.49
C HIS A 184 -0.46 -5.96 4.75
N ALA A 185 -1.52 -6.77 4.61
CA ALA A 185 -1.46 -8.00 3.82
C ALA A 185 -1.13 -7.72 2.34
N PHE A 186 -1.62 -6.60 1.79
CA PHE A 186 -1.30 -6.16 0.43
C PHE A 186 0.08 -5.49 0.33
N THR A 187 0.51 -4.71 1.32
CA THR A 187 1.70 -3.86 1.19
C THR A 187 2.98 -4.48 1.73
N ASN A 188 2.90 -5.37 2.73
CA ASN A 188 4.09 -5.97 3.35
C ASN A 188 4.89 -6.84 2.39
N ILE A 189 4.28 -7.32 1.30
CA ILE A 189 4.97 -8.09 0.25
C ILE A 189 6.04 -7.27 -0.48
N TYR A 190 5.93 -5.93 -0.45
CA TYR A 190 6.90 -5.00 -1.05
C TYR A 190 8.04 -4.60 -0.12
N TYR A 191 8.00 -5.04 1.14
CA TYR A 191 9.01 -4.74 2.16
C TYR A 191 9.26 -3.25 2.35
N ILE A 192 8.22 -2.43 2.23
CA ILE A 192 8.30 -0.98 2.36
C ILE A 192 8.69 -0.53 3.79
N PRO A 193 9.26 0.69 3.95
CA PRO A 193 9.47 1.29 5.27
C PRO A 193 8.21 1.28 6.13
N VAL A 194 8.38 1.03 7.44
CA VAL A 194 7.29 0.96 8.42
C VAL A 194 6.40 2.19 8.37
N TRP A 195 7.00 3.38 8.37
CA TRP A 195 6.23 4.63 8.33
C TRP A 195 5.29 4.70 7.13
N PHE A 196 5.71 4.18 5.98
CA PHE A 196 4.90 4.21 4.77
C PHE A 196 3.78 3.17 4.85
N SER A 197 4.09 1.95 5.33
CA SER A 197 3.09 0.90 5.52
C SER A 197 1.97 1.34 6.46
N GLU A 198 2.34 1.86 7.63
CA GLU A 198 1.38 2.33 8.64
C GLU A 198 0.61 3.56 8.15
N GLY A 199 1.28 4.48 7.44
CA GLY A 199 0.63 5.65 6.87
C GLY A 199 -0.43 5.31 5.82
N ILE A 200 -0.15 4.37 4.91
CA ILE A 200 -1.13 3.89 3.93
C ILE A 200 -2.25 3.11 4.63
N ALA A 201 -1.95 2.25 5.60
CA ALA A 201 -2.96 1.49 6.31
C ALA A 201 -3.98 2.41 7.02
N VAL A 202 -3.53 3.51 7.65
CA VAL A 202 -4.43 4.53 8.22
C VAL A 202 -5.23 5.26 7.13
N LEU A 203 -4.62 5.59 5.99
CA LEU A 203 -5.30 6.23 4.87
C LEU A 203 -6.42 5.33 4.31
N MET A 204 -6.17 4.02 4.17
CA MET A 204 -7.17 3.06 3.68
C MET A 204 -8.31 2.86 4.68
N SER A 205 -8.02 2.81 5.98
CA SER A 205 -9.06 2.80 7.02
C SER A 205 -9.98 4.02 6.93
N GLU A 206 -9.43 5.21 6.67
CA GLU A 206 -10.22 6.43 6.44
C GLU A 206 -11.13 6.29 5.22
N TYR A 207 -10.53 5.85 4.11
CA TYR A 207 -11.22 5.71 2.84
C TYR A 207 -12.42 4.77 2.98
N ALA A 208 -12.21 3.64 3.66
CA ALA A 208 -13.23 2.64 3.92
C ALA A 208 -14.31 3.14 4.88
N GLN A 209 -13.95 3.80 6.00
CA GLN A 209 -14.91 4.22 7.03
C GLN A 209 -15.78 5.43 6.66
N GLY A 210 -15.45 6.18 5.60
CA GLY A 210 -16.19 7.41 5.27
C GLY A 210 -16.05 8.45 6.38
N GLY A 211 -14.82 8.91 6.63
CA GLY A 211 -14.51 9.93 7.63
C GLY A 211 -13.20 10.65 7.34
N SER A 212 -12.67 11.40 8.31
CA SER A 212 -11.35 12.04 8.22
C SER A 212 -10.49 11.65 9.43
N HIS A 213 -9.33 11.02 9.22
CA HIS A 213 -8.34 10.91 10.28
C HIS A 213 -7.70 12.28 10.51
N ARG A 214 -7.38 12.58 11.78
CA ARG A 214 -6.84 13.89 12.13
C ARG A 214 -5.43 14.07 11.55
N LYS A 215 -5.30 14.80 10.44
CA LYS A 215 -4.01 15.24 9.87
C LYS A 215 -3.32 16.26 10.77
N PHE A 216 -2.00 16.41 10.64
CA PHE A 216 -1.31 17.63 11.08
C PHE A 216 -1.51 18.73 10.05
N ASP A 217 -1.67 19.97 10.51
CA ASP A 217 -1.88 21.12 9.63
C ASP A 217 -0.59 21.49 8.87
N SER A 218 0.57 21.13 9.40
CA SER A 218 1.85 21.36 8.75
C SER A 218 2.85 20.24 9.00
N LEU A 219 3.19 19.50 7.93
CA LEU A 219 4.29 18.53 7.98
C LEU A 219 5.59 19.16 8.48
N LYS A 220 5.87 20.42 8.15
CA LYS A 220 7.11 21.08 8.56
C LYS A 220 7.07 21.52 10.03
N ALA A 221 5.93 22.04 10.52
CA ALA A 221 5.85 22.52 11.91
C ALA A 221 5.73 21.38 12.91
N ASP A 222 5.12 20.26 12.51
CA ASP A 222 4.87 19.10 13.37
C ASP A 222 5.94 18.02 13.26
N VAL A 223 7.04 18.26 12.53
CA VAL A 223 8.17 17.32 12.43
C VAL A 223 8.80 17.10 13.80
N ARG A 224 9.08 15.84 14.15
CA ARG A 224 9.92 15.49 15.28
C ARG A 224 11.22 14.90 14.76
N ILE A 225 12.29 15.32 15.42
CA ILE A 225 13.66 15.04 15.04
C ILE A 225 14.33 14.34 16.22
N ASP A 226 15.06 13.27 15.96
CA ASP A 226 15.80 12.54 16.96
C ASP A 226 17.14 13.23 17.31
N LEU A 227 17.94 12.59 18.17
CA LEU A 227 19.25 13.12 18.60
C LEU A 227 20.28 13.21 17.46
N ASN A 228 20.07 12.53 16.34
CA ASN A 228 20.94 12.54 15.16
C ASN A 228 20.52 13.60 14.13
N GLY A 229 19.43 14.34 14.39
CA GLY A 229 18.91 15.29 13.41
C GLY A 229 18.00 14.65 12.34
N GLU A 230 17.59 13.39 12.56
CA GLU A 230 16.79 12.60 11.64
C GLU A 230 15.31 12.67 11.99
N ASN A 231 14.43 12.60 10.98
CA ASN A 231 13.00 12.45 11.23
C ASN A 231 12.75 11.18 12.05
N GLU A 232 11.95 11.29 13.12
CA GLU A 232 11.56 10.19 13.99
C GLU A 232 10.83 9.02 13.27
N LEU A 233 10.38 9.22 12.04
CA LEU A 233 9.88 8.15 11.16
C LEU A 233 10.98 7.30 10.51
N GLU A 234 12.18 7.84 10.26
CA GLU A 234 13.26 7.09 9.57
C GLU A 234 13.73 5.88 10.37
N ASN A 235 13.76 6.02 11.70
CA ASN A 235 14.22 4.97 12.62
C ASN A 235 13.05 4.19 13.23
N TRP A 236 11.83 4.35 12.71
CA TRP A 236 10.67 3.66 13.24
C TRP A 236 10.65 2.19 12.80
N THR A 237 10.75 1.28 13.76
CA THR A 237 10.82 -0.17 13.54
C THR A 237 9.51 -0.92 13.82
N GLY A 238 8.45 -0.22 14.24
CA GLY A 238 7.15 -0.82 14.54
C GLY A 238 6.52 -0.34 15.85
N HIS A 239 5.39 -0.93 16.21
CA HIS A 239 4.46 -0.42 17.22
C HIS A 239 4.48 -1.21 18.56
N THR A 240 5.65 -1.48 19.13
CA THR A 240 5.76 -2.27 20.37
C THR A 240 5.26 -1.56 21.64
N GLU A 241 5.05 -0.24 21.60
CA GLU A 241 4.70 0.55 22.78
C GLU A 241 3.61 1.59 22.48
N ASN A 242 2.58 1.68 23.35
CA ASN A 242 1.57 2.74 23.30
C ASN A 242 2.10 4.02 23.95
N SER A 243 3.01 4.70 23.25
CA SER A 243 3.64 5.94 23.70
C SER A 243 3.10 7.16 22.94
N PRO A 244 3.21 8.39 23.50
CA PRO A 244 2.91 9.61 22.77
C PRO A 244 3.76 9.78 21.49
N LEU A 245 4.96 9.19 21.44
CA LEU A 245 5.78 9.18 20.24
C LEU A 245 5.19 8.25 19.18
N THR A 246 4.75 7.05 19.55
CA THR A 246 4.07 6.12 18.64
C THR A 246 2.82 6.77 18.02
N GLN A 247 1.98 7.41 18.84
CA GLN A 247 0.79 8.12 18.35
C GLN A 247 1.14 9.25 17.38
N TRP A 248 2.22 10.01 17.68
CA TRP A 248 2.74 11.01 16.75
C TRP A 248 3.22 10.37 15.44
N ARG A 249 3.95 9.25 15.49
CA ARG A 249 4.48 8.55 14.31
C ARG A 249 3.36 8.10 13.38
N TYR A 250 2.32 7.45 13.89
CA TYR A 250 1.13 7.08 13.10
C TYR A 250 0.49 8.30 12.43
N ARG A 251 0.22 9.36 13.21
CA ARG A 251 -0.44 10.55 12.70
C ARG A 251 0.40 11.29 11.66
N TYR A 252 1.71 11.38 11.88
CA TYR A 252 2.63 12.08 10.99
C TYR A 252 2.87 11.28 9.71
N ALA A 253 3.03 9.96 9.81
CA ALA A 253 3.07 9.05 8.67
C ALA A 253 1.82 9.15 7.81
N TYR A 254 0.63 9.07 8.41
CA TYR A 254 -0.64 9.26 7.72
C TYR A 254 -0.71 10.64 7.06
N THR A 255 -0.33 11.72 7.75
CA THR A 255 -0.35 13.08 7.18
C THR A 255 0.55 13.17 5.95
N LEU A 256 1.75 12.58 6.01
CA LEU A 256 2.72 12.58 4.90
C LEU A 256 2.19 11.78 3.70
N VAL A 257 1.64 10.60 3.95
CA VAL A 257 1.03 9.76 2.91
C VAL A 257 -0.19 10.45 2.29
N ALA A 258 -1.03 11.06 3.10
CA ALA A 258 -2.21 11.77 2.61
C ALA A 258 -1.84 13.02 1.79
N GLU A 259 -0.78 13.76 2.16
CA GLU A 259 -0.26 14.90 1.38
C GLU A 259 0.20 14.46 -0.02
N LEU A 260 0.96 13.36 -0.12
CA LEU A 260 1.43 12.86 -1.42
C LEU A 260 0.24 12.38 -2.28
N TRP A 261 -0.73 11.70 -1.67
CA TRP A 261 -1.94 11.26 -2.35
C TRP A 261 -2.77 12.42 -2.88
N GLU A 262 -2.98 13.45 -2.06
CA GLU A 262 -3.71 14.66 -2.42
C GLU A 262 -2.99 15.46 -3.52
N ARG A 263 -1.66 15.56 -3.42
CA ARG A 263 -0.86 16.31 -4.38
C ARG A 263 -0.75 15.67 -5.76
N TYR A 264 -0.59 14.35 -5.82
CA TYR A 264 -0.32 13.63 -7.07
C TYR A 264 -1.51 12.82 -7.60
N GLY A 265 -2.63 12.81 -6.88
CA GLY A 265 -3.90 12.22 -7.30
C GLY A 265 -4.16 10.84 -6.72
N ASN A 266 -5.42 10.42 -6.82
CA ASN A 266 -5.93 9.23 -6.12
C ASN A 266 -5.29 7.91 -6.58
N ASP A 267 -4.71 7.88 -7.78
CA ASP A 267 -4.03 6.71 -8.35
C ASP A 267 -2.51 6.70 -8.11
N PHE A 268 -1.98 7.65 -7.35
CA PHE A 268 -0.56 7.79 -7.10
C PHE A 268 0.07 6.50 -6.56
N TYR A 269 -0.50 5.93 -5.49
CA TYR A 269 0.05 4.71 -4.89
C TYR A 269 -0.14 3.47 -5.75
N ILE A 270 -1.21 3.41 -6.53
CA ILE A 270 -1.44 2.34 -7.52
C ILE A 270 -0.25 2.29 -8.48
N LYS A 271 0.06 3.43 -9.09
CA LYS A 271 1.18 3.56 -10.04
C LYS A 271 2.54 3.28 -9.39
N VAL A 272 2.70 3.60 -8.10
CA VAL A 272 3.93 3.27 -7.35
C VAL A 272 4.10 1.77 -7.24
N PHE A 273 3.06 1.03 -6.83
CA PHE A 273 3.13 -0.43 -6.73
C PHE A 273 3.23 -1.10 -8.10
N GLU A 274 2.50 -0.63 -9.11
CA GLU A 274 2.65 -1.10 -10.50
C GLU A 274 4.10 -0.96 -11.01
N LEU A 275 4.77 0.14 -10.65
CA LEU A 275 6.17 0.36 -11.03
C LEU A 275 7.13 -0.58 -10.27
N MET A 276 6.86 -0.85 -8.98
CA MET A 276 7.64 -1.81 -8.18
C MET A 276 7.48 -3.25 -8.67
N GLU A 277 6.27 -3.63 -9.11
CA GLU A 277 5.98 -4.93 -9.72
C GLU A 277 6.68 -5.07 -11.08
N ALA A 278 6.62 -4.03 -11.92
CA ALA A 278 7.17 -4.06 -13.26
C ALA A 278 8.69 -4.32 -13.32
N ASP A 279 9.45 -4.01 -12.27
CA ASP A 279 10.89 -4.30 -12.21
C ASP A 279 11.31 -5.34 -11.18
N GLY A 280 10.45 -5.70 -10.22
CA GLY A 280 10.70 -6.73 -9.23
C GLY A 280 11.94 -6.48 -8.36
N LEU A 281 12.46 -5.25 -8.29
CA LEU A 281 13.68 -4.96 -7.53
C LEU A 281 13.45 -5.09 -6.02
N HIS A 282 12.22 -4.84 -5.57
CA HIS A 282 11.83 -4.95 -4.17
C HIS A 282 12.05 -6.37 -3.59
N GLN A 283 11.87 -7.41 -4.41
CA GLN A 283 12.05 -8.82 -4.02
C GLN A 283 13.52 -9.22 -3.83
N GLN A 284 14.45 -8.44 -4.35
CA GLN A 284 15.89 -8.74 -4.30
C GLN A 284 16.58 -8.08 -3.10
N LEU A 285 15.83 -7.41 -2.23
CA LEU A 285 16.34 -6.76 -1.04
C LEU A 285 16.47 -7.76 0.12
N GLU A 286 17.59 -7.69 0.86
CA GLU A 286 17.81 -8.50 2.07
C GLU A 286 16.92 -8.06 3.23
N SER A 287 16.65 -6.77 3.33
CA SER A 287 15.91 -6.11 4.41
C SER A 287 14.69 -5.35 3.88
N LEU A 288 14.05 -4.58 4.76
CA LEU A 288 13.11 -3.55 4.32
C LEU A 288 13.79 -2.60 3.31
N MET A 289 12.99 -2.14 2.36
CA MET A 289 13.36 -1.16 1.35
C MET A 289 13.82 0.14 2.01
N PRO A 290 15.04 0.61 1.72
CA PRO A 290 15.49 1.92 2.14
C PRO A 290 14.55 3.02 1.64
N THR A 291 14.31 4.05 2.47
CA THR A 291 13.45 5.18 2.10
C THR A 291 13.91 5.87 0.81
N SER A 292 15.22 5.89 0.49
CA SER A 292 15.71 6.44 -0.79
C SER A 292 15.17 5.66 -2.01
N ILE A 293 15.02 4.35 -1.91
CA ILE A 293 14.46 3.51 -2.99
C ILE A 293 12.96 3.75 -3.11
N LEU A 294 12.24 3.87 -1.98
CA LEU A 294 10.82 4.24 -2.01
C LEU A 294 10.61 5.62 -2.66
N VAL A 295 11.42 6.62 -2.27
CA VAL A 295 11.36 7.98 -2.82
C VAL A 295 11.72 8.01 -4.31
N TYR A 296 12.58 7.09 -4.79
CA TYR A 296 12.80 6.92 -6.23
C TYR A 296 11.49 6.59 -6.95
N TYR A 297 10.74 5.58 -6.48
CA TYR A 297 9.44 5.22 -7.09
C TYR A 297 8.44 6.36 -7.01
N PHE A 298 8.33 7.02 -5.86
CA PHE A 298 7.48 8.21 -5.74
C PHE A 298 7.85 9.30 -6.73
N SER A 299 9.14 9.56 -6.92
CA SER A 299 9.62 10.58 -7.86
C SER A 299 9.34 10.20 -9.32
N GLN A 300 9.45 8.91 -9.67
CA GLN A 300 9.09 8.43 -11.01
C GLN A 300 7.61 8.66 -11.30
N VAL A 301 6.74 8.32 -10.35
CA VAL A 301 5.28 8.47 -10.53
C VAL A 301 4.84 9.92 -10.47
N ALA A 302 5.43 10.73 -9.58
CA ALA A 302 5.14 12.16 -9.47
C ALA A 302 5.61 12.97 -10.69
N GLY A 303 6.55 12.42 -11.47
CA GLY A 303 7.17 13.13 -12.58
C GLY A 303 8.14 14.24 -12.15
N GLU A 304 8.52 14.28 -10.87
CA GLU A 304 9.45 15.27 -10.30
C GLU A 304 10.33 14.66 -9.20
N ASP A 305 11.45 15.31 -8.90
CA ASP A 305 12.38 14.88 -7.84
C ASP A 305 11.84 15.24 -6.45
N LEU A 306 11.43 14.25 -5.68
CA LEU A 306 10.87 14.45 -4.34
C LEU A 306 11.92 14.48 -3.22
N VAL A 307 13.20 14.23 -3.53
CA VAL A 307 14.27 14.28 -2.51
C VAL A 307 14.30 15.62 -1.77
N PRO A 308 14.17 16.80 -2.43
CA PRO A 308 14.10 18.08 -1.72
C PRO A 308 12.88 18.20 -0.79
N PHE A 309 11.75 17.58 -1.14
CA PHE A 309 10.56 17.55 -0.28
C PHE A 309 10.84 16.76 1.00
N PHE A 310 11.36 15.53 0.88
CA PHE A 310 11.69 14.68 2.04
C PHE A 310 12.81 15.28 2.91
N ARG A 311 13.84 15.89 2.30
CA ARG A 311 14.92 16.55 3.05
C ARG A 311 14.45 17.73 3.89
N LYS A 312 13.44 18.48 3.42
CA LYS A 312 12.81 19.55 4.22
C LYS A 312 12.09 19.01 5.46
N LEU A 313 11.71 17.74 5.44
CA LEU A 313 11.09 17.02 6.56
C LEU A 313 12.12 16.23 7.36
N HIS A 314 13.42 16.54 7.25
CA HIS A 314 14.51 15.88 7.99
C HIS A 314 14.70 14.38 7.69
N PHE A 315 14.23 13.92 6.53
CA PHE A 315 14.66 12.62 5.99
C PHE A 315 16.08 12.73 5.40
N ILE A 316 17.09 12.89 6.25
CA ILE A 316 18.44 13.28 5.84
C ILE A 316 19.20 12.17 5.10
N LYS A 317 18.83 10.90 5.32
CA LYS A 317 19.40 9.76 4.60
C LYS A 317 18.85 9.62 3.19
N VAL A 318 17.76 10.34 2.87
CA VAL A 318 17.18 10.31 1.53
C VAL A 318 18.10 11.02 0.54
N ARG A 319 18.51 10.26 -0.47
CA ARG A 319 19.29 10.73 -1.61
C ARG A 319 18.60 10.35 -2.91
N ARG A 320 18.90 11.11 -3.95
CA ARG A 320 18.44 10.81 -5.30
C ARG A 320 19.11 9.53 -5.77
N LEU A 321 18.31 8.63 -6.33
CA LEU A 321 18.76 7.40 -6.97
C LEU A 321 18.24 7.35 -8.40
N THR A 322 18.98 6.66 -9.24
CA THR A 322 18.54 6.14 -10.54
C THR A 322 18.27 4.65 -10.40
N LYS A 323 17.63 4.04 -11.41
CA LYS A 323 17.46 2.58 -11.45
C LYS A 323 18.79 1.83 -11.39
N ALA A 324 19.83 2.37 -12.04
CA ALA A 324 21.17 1.78 -12.04
C ALA A 324 21.77 1.78 -10.63
N ASP A 325 21.62 2.87 -9.87
CA ASP A 325 22.11 2.94 -8.48
C ASP A 325 21.42 1.90 -7.58
N ILE A 326 20.13 1.62 -7.82
CA ILE A 326 19.37 0.60 -7.07
C ILE A 326 19.88 -0.80 -7.41
N VAL A 327 20.11 -1.08 -8.69
CA VAL A 327 20.66 -2.37 -9.14
C VAL A 327 22.05 -2.59 -8.56
N GLU A 328 22.93 -1.59 -8.62
CA GLU A 328 24.29 -1.67 -8.05
C GLU A 328 24.24 -1.91 -6.53
N TYR A 329 23.32 -1.25 -5.82
CA TYR A 329 23.09 -1.48 -4.40
C TYR A 329 22.70 -2.94 -4.11
N ILE A 330 21.76 -3.49 -4.87
CA ILE A 330 21.32 -4.89 -4.75
C ILE A 330 22.47 -5.86 -5.07
N GLU A 331 23.23 -5.61 -6.14
CA GLU A 331 24.35 -6.46 -6.53
C GLU A 331 25.46 -6.47 -5.47
N THR A 332 25.76 -5.31 -4.89
CA THR A 332 26.72 -5.18 -3.79
C THR A 332 26.29 -5.99 -2.57
N LEU A 333 25.01 -5.90 -2.19
CA LEU A 333 24.45 -6.71 -1.09
C LEU A 333 24.51 -8.21 -1.40
N ASN A 334 24.13 -8.61 -2.61
CA ASN A 334 24.16 -10.00 -3.03
C ASN A 334 25.58 -10.60 -2.96
N ALA A 335 26.60 -9.84 -3.40
CA ALA A 335 27.99 -10.26 -3.29
C ALA A 335 28.44 -10.42 -1.82
N GLN A 336 27.98 -9.54 -0.92
CA GLN A 336 28.27 -9.65 0.51
C GLN A 336 27.57 -10.86 1.16
N ILE A 337 26.35 -11.19 0.75
CA ILE A 337 25.63 -12.37 1.22
C ILE A 337 26.33 -13.65 0.76
N GLN A 338 26.76 -13.72 -0.51
CA GLN A 338 27.49 -14.87 -1.04
C GLN A 338 28.78 -15.13 -0.25
N ARG A 339 29.59 -14.09 -0.02
CA ARG A 339 30.82 -14.19 0.78
C ARG A 339 30.60 -14.59 2.24
N ARG A 340 29.43 -14.33 2.82
CA ARG A 340 29.09 -14.74 4.20
C ARG A 340 28.69 -16.22 4.29
N ARG A 341 28.35 -16.85 3.15
CA ARG A 341 27.89 -18.26 3.08
C ARG A 341 29.00 -19.23 2.68
N GLU A 342 30.06 -18.73 2.07
CA GLU A 342 31.34 -19.42 1.86
C GLU A 342 32.17 -19.39 3.15
#